data_AF-A0A1A8D5M7-F1
#
_entry.id   AF-A0A1A8D5M7-F1
#
_cell.length_a   1.000
_cell.length_b   1.000
_cell.length_c   1.000
_cell.angle_alpha   90.00
_cell.angle_beta   90.00
_cell.angle_gamma   90.00
#
_symmetry.space_group_name_H-M   'P 1'
#
loop_
_entity.id
_entity.type
_entity.pdbx_description
1 polymer ?
#
loop_
_entity_poly.entity_id
_entity_poly.type
_entity_poly.pdbx_seq_one_letter_code
_entity_poly.pdbx_strand_id
1 'polypeptide(L)'
;MSSVSYISNLLEKMTSTDKDFRFMATNDLMLELQKDSIKLDEDSERKVVCMLLRLLEDKNGEVQNLAVKCLAPLVSKVKEPQVEAMVDILCANMASDKEQLRDISSMGLKAVIAELPLSSSGVNLTISVCKKITSQLIGALGKQEDVSVQLEALDILSDMLGSSSSG
;
A
#
# COMPACT_ATOMS: atom_id res chain seq x y z
N MET A 1 3.44 -21.80 -17.69
CA MET A 1 4.23 -21.26 -16.56
C MET A 1 3.31 -21.15 -15.37
N SER A 2 3.69 -21.67 -14.20
CA SER A 2 2.91 -21.51 -12.97
C SER A 2 2.85 -20.02 -12.61
N SER A 3 1.71 -19.52 -12.12
CA SER A 3 1.57 -18.10 -11.74
C SER A 3 2.69 -17.62 -10.82
N VAL A 4 3.17 -18.45 -9.89
CA VAL A 4 4.30 -18.18 -9.00
C VAL A 4 5.61 -17.87 -9.74
N SER A 5 5.93 -18.63 -10.80
CA SER A 5 7.13 -18.40 -11.61
C SER A 5 7.05 -17.11 -12.43
N TYR A 6 5.83 -16.71 -12.81
CA TYR A 6 5.59 -15.47 -13.53
C TYR A 6 5.76 -14.26 -12.60
N ILE A 7 5.14 -14.30 -11.41
CA ILE A 7 5.29 -13.24 -10.39
C ILE A 7 6.75 -13.06 -10.02
N SER A 8 7.50 -14.14 -9.79
CA SER A 8 8.93 -14.06 -9.46
C SER A 8 9.73 -13.30 -10.53
N ASN A 9 9.49 -13.58 -11.81
CA ASN A 9 10.13 -12.89 -12.93
C ASN A 9 9.77 -11.39 -12.97
N LEU A 10 8.50 -11.03 -12.72
CA LEU A 10 8.09 -9.63 -12.62
C LEU A 10 8.84 -8.91 -11.49
N LEU A 11 8.94 -9.53 -10.31
CA LEU A 11 9.64 -8.95 -9.17
C LEU A 11 11.14 -8.72 -9.46
N GLU A 12 11.80 -9.63 -10.18
CA GLU A 12 13.17 -9.42 -10.63
C GLU A 12 13.27 -8.20 -11.55
N LYS A 13 12.38 -8.08 -12.54
CA LYS A 13 12.36 -6.93 -13.47
C LYS A 13 12.07 -5.60 -12.78
N MET A 14 11.30 -5.58 -11.69
CA MET A 14 11.09 -4.39 -10.84
C MET A 14 12.38 -3.92 -10.13
N THR A 15 13.44 -4.72 -10.16
CA THR A 15 14.77 -4.32 -9.64
C THR A 15 15.72 -3.80 -10.71
N SER A 16 15.32 -3.81 -11.98
CA SER A 16 16.14 -3.35 -13.10
C SER A 16 16.60 -1.90 -12.94
N THR A 17 17.78 -1.58 -13.46
CA THR A 17 18.26 -0.19 -13.56
C THR A 17 17.47 0.62 -14.59
N ASP A 18 16.77 -0.06 -15.48
CA ASP A 18 15.98 0.53 -16.56
C ASP A 18 14.55 0.85 -16.06
N LYS A 19 14.13 2.11 -16.24
CA LYS A 19 12.81 2.57 -15.80
C LYS A 19 11.66 1.88 -16.52
N ASP A 20 11.82 1.56 -17.80
CA ASP A 20 10.75 0.99 -18.64
C ASP A 20 10.54 -0.47 -18.27
N PHE A 21 11.61 -1.21 -17.96
CA PHE A 21 11.46 -2.55 -17.39
C PHE A 21 10.75 -2.56 -16.04
N ARG A 22 11.08 -1.61 -15.14
CA ARG A 22 10.39 -1.50 -13.84
C ARG A 22 8.92 -1.12 -14.02
N PHE A 23 8.64 -0.14 -14.87
CA PHE A 23 7.28 0.30 -15.17
C PHE A 23 6.45 -0.84 -15.78
N MET A 24 6.94 -1.49 -16.84
CA MET A 24 6.25 -2.60 -17.48
C MET A 24 5.99 -3.75 -16.50
N ALA A 25 6.99 -4.15 -15.71
CA ALA A 25 6.81 -5.22 -14.74
C ALA A 25 5.78 -4.88 -13.67
N THR A 26 5.77 -3.63 -13.19
CA THR A 26 4.77 -3.15 -12.22
C THR A 26 3.38 -3.10 -12.84
N ASN A 27 3.27 -2.69 -14.10
CA ASN A 27 2.00 -2.67 -14.83
C ASN A 27 1.44 -4.09 -15.04
N ASP A 28 2.31 -5.02 -15.45
CA ASP A 28 1.93 -6.42 -15.64
C ASP A 28 1.47 -7.04 -14.31
N LEU A 29 2.15 -6.72 -13.20
CA LEU A 29 1.71 -7.16 -11.87
C LEU A 29 0.33 -6.58 -11.51
N MET A 30 0.09 -5.29 -11.77
CA MET A 30 -1.21 -4.66 -11.54
C MET A 30 -2.33 -5.40 -12.27
N LEU A 31 -2.12 -5.70 -13.55
CA LEU A 31 -3.08 -6.42 -14.38
C LEU A 31 -3.32 -7.85 -13.88
N GLU A 32 -2.30 -8.53 -13.35
CA GLU A 32 -2.49 -9.84 -12.70
C GLU A 32 -3.27 -9.74 -11.38
N LEU A 33 -2.96 -8.75 -10.54
CA LEU A 33 -3.64 -8.53 -9.26
C LEU A 33 -5.14 -8.23 -9.44
N GLN A 34 -5.53 -7.63 -10.56
CA GLN A 34 -6.93 -7.38 -10.89
C GLN A 34 -7.70 -8.64 -11.35
N LYS A 35 -7.02 -9.75 -11.62
CA LYS A 35 -7.68 -11.00 -12.00
C LYS A 35 -8.18 -11.75 -10.77
N ASP A 36 -9.37 -12.33 -10.85
CA ASP A 36 -9.89 -13.21 -9.79
C ASP A 36 -9.09 -14.52 -9.65
N SER A 37 -8.45 -14.95 -10.74
CA SER A 37 -7.72 -16.22 -10.82
C SER A 37 -6.34 -16.19 -10.15
N ILE A 38 -5.81 -15.02 -9.79
CA ILE A 38 -4.50 -14.93 -9.16
C ILE A 38 -4.54 -15.58 -7.78
N LYS A 39 -3.58 -16.47 -7.53
CA LYS A 39 -3.36 -17.05 -6.21
C LYS A 39 -1.90 -16.85 -5.85
N LEU A 40 -1.68 -16.09 -4.78
CA LEU A 40 -0.36 -15.91 -4.19
C LEU A 40 -0.23 -16.91 -3.05
N ASP A 41 0.88 -17.64 -3.02
CA ASP A 41 1.29 -18.33 -1.81
C ASP A 41 1.91 -17.32 -0.82
N GLU A 42 2.10 -17.74 0.42
CA GLU A 42 2.54 -16.85 1.50
C GLU A 42 3.92 -16.20 1.27
N ASP A 43 4.85 -16.88 0.59
CA ASP A 43 6.14 -16.30 0.24
C ASP A 43 5.98 -15.26 -0.88
N SER A 44 5.16 -15.58 -1.89
CA SER A 44 4.81 -14.64 -2.96
C SER A 44 4.11 -13.38 -2.43
N GLU A 45 3.15 -13.51 -1.51
CA GLU A 45 2.47 -12.36 -0.88
C GLU A 45 3.47 -11.40 -0.24
N ARG A 46 4.36 -11.92 0.62
CA ARG A 46 5.38 -11.10 1.33
C ARG A 46 6.31 -10.40 0.36
N LYS A 47 6.78 -11.11 -0.67
CA LYS A 47 7.67 -10.56 -1.69
C LYS A 47 7.00 -9.46 -2.50
N VAL A 48 5.75 -9.66 -2.92
CA VAL A 48 4.99 -8.66 -3.67
C VAL A 48 4.77 -7.40 -2.83
N VAL A 49 4.32 -7.54 -1.58
CA VAL A 49 4.12 -6.40 -0.66
C VAL A 49 5.43 -5.63 -0.46
N CYS A 50 6.52 -6.34 -0.13
CA CYS A 50 7.82 -5.72 0.10
C CYS A 50 8.34 -4.97 -1.14
N MET A 51 8.18 -5.58 -2.32
CA MET A 51 8.62 -4.97 -3.58
C MET A 51 7.82 -3.73 -3.95
N LEU A 52 6.49 -3.76 -3.81
CA LEU A 52 5.64 -2.59 -4.10
C LEU A 52 5.92 -1.43 -3.14
N LEU A 53 6.08 -1.72 -1.84
CA LEU A 53 6.46 -0.71 -0.86
C LEU A 53 7.83 -0.10 -1.17
N ARG A 54 8.80 -0.90 -1.62
CA ARG A 54 10.10 -0.41 -2.08
C ARG A 54 9.99 0.50 -3.30
N LEU A 55 9.07 0.21 -4.23
CA LEU A 55 8.84 1.03 -5.42
C LEU A 55 8.18 2.38 -5.10
N LEU A 56 7.63 2.59 -3.90
CA LEU A 56 7.22 3.92 -3.45
C LEU A 56 8.42 4.87 -3.33
N GLU A 57 9.63 4.34 -3.13
CA GLU A 57 10.88 5.10 -3.12
C GLU A 57 11.61 5.09 -4.48
N ASP A 58 10.92 4.69 -5.55
CA ASP A 58 11.51 4.69 -6.89
C ASP A 58 11.92 6.10 -7.31
N LYS A 59 13.05 6.22 -8.02
CA LYS A 59 13.53 7.50 -8.58
C LYS A 59 12.57 8.06 -9.64
N ASN A 60 11.70 7.24 -10.21
CA ASN A 60 10.76 7.62 -11.25
C ASN A 60 9.33 7.69 -10.70
N GLY A 61 8.72 8.87 -10.79
CA GLY A 61 7.37 9.12 -10.29
C GLY A 61 6.25 8.32 -10.96
N GLU A 62 6.42 7.88 -12.21
CA GLU A 62 5.41 7.03 -12.86
C GLU A 62 5.43 5.61 -12.27
N VAL A 63 6.62 5.09 -11.95
CA VAL A 63 6.76 3.80 -11.26
C VAL A 63 6.21 3.90 -9.83
N GLN A 64 6.47 4.98 -9.11
CA GLN A 64 5.88 5.24 -7.78
C GLN A 64 4.34 5.24 -7.82
N ASN A 65 3.76 5.99 -8.75
CA ASN A 65 2.30 6.07 -8.93
C ASN A 65 1.68 4.71 -9.27
N LEU A 66 2.36 3.93 -10.11
CA LEU A 66 1.87 2.61 -10.48
C LEU A 66 1.97 1.62 -9.32
N ALA A 67 3.01 1.72 -8.49
CA ALA A 67 3.15 0.93 -7.27
C ALA A 67 2.00 1.22 -6.29
N VAL A 68 1.63 2.50 -6.08
CA VAL A 68 0.46 2.89 -5.28
C VAL A 68 -0.82 2.25 -5.81
N LYS A 69 -1.05 2.31 -7.13
CA LYS A 69 -2.23 1.70 -7.76
C LYS A 69 -2.30 0.18 -7.59
N CYS A 70 -1.17 -0.48 -7.41
CA CYS A 70 -1.13 -1.92 -7.12
C CYS A 70 -1.54 -2.26 -5.69
N LEU A 71 -1.35 -1.35 -4.72
CA LEU A 71 -1.67 -1.60 -3.31
C LEU A 71 -3.17 -1.86 -3.11
N ALA A 72 -4.02 -1.10 -3.81
CA ALA A 72 -5.48 -1.24 -3.77
C ALA A 72 -5.96 -2.68 -4.05
N PRO A 73 -5.76 -3.25 -5.26
CA PRO A 73 -6.19 -4.62 -5.52
C PRO A 73 -5.45 -5.65 -4.65
N LEU A 74 -4.21 -5.37 -4.22
CA LEU A 74 -3.42 -6.27 -3.37
C LEU A 74 -4.08 -6.53 -2.01
N VAL A 75 -4.77 -5.55 -1.41
CA VAL A 75 -5.49 -5.73 -0.13
C VAL A 75 -6.42 -6.94 -0.17
N SER A 76 -7.10 -7.15 -1.30
CA SER A 76 -8.03 -8.26 -1.50
C SER A 76 -7.37 -9.61 -1.84
N LYS A 77 -6.05 -9.62 -2.12
CA LYS A 77 -5.31 -10.79 -2.62
C LYS A 77 -4.31 -11.36 -1.63
N VAL A 78 -4.07 -10.69 -0.50
CA VAL A 78 -3.13 -11.13 0.55
C VAL A 78 -3.84 -11.35 1.88
N LYS A 79 -3.20 -12.06 2.78
CA LYS A 79 -3.74 -12.29 4.13
C LYS A 79 -3.58 -11.07 5.03
N GLU A 80 -4.37 -11.03 6.11
CA GLU A 80 -4.38 -9.96 7.11
C GLU A 80 -2.98 -9.48 7.57
N PRO A 81 -2.00 -10.35 7.89
CA PRO A 81 -0.70 -9.89 8.38
C PRO A 81 0.07 -9.08 7.33
N GLN A 82 -0.19 -9.31 6.05
CA GLN A 82 0.47 -8.61 4.94
C GLN A 82 -0.16 -7.24 4.72
N VAL A 83 -1.48 -7.12 4.92
CA VAL A 83 -2.17 -5.83 4.93
C VAL A 83 -1.71 -4.99 6.11
N GLU A 84 -1.59 -5.58 7.31
CA GLU A 84 -1.09 -4.87 8.48
C GLU A 84 0.34 -4.37 8.30
N ALA A 85 1.23 -5.21 7.74
CA ALA A 85 2.61 -4.82 7.44
C ALA A 85 2.68 -3.69 6.41
N MET A 86 1.82 -3.71 5.39
CA MET A 86 1.71 -2.64 4.40
C MET A 86 1.30 -1.32 5.06
N VAL A 87 0.29 -1.35 5.92
CA VAL A 87 -0.19 -0.18 6.66
C VAL A 87 0.90 0.37 7.60
N ASP A 88 1.62 -0.50 8.31
CA ASP A 88 2.71 -0.08 9.20
C ASP A 88 3.79 0.71 8.46
N ILE A 89 4.22 0.22 7.30
CA ILE A 89 5.26 0.86 6.50
C ILE A 89 4.76 2.18 5.91
N LEU A 90 3.52 2.21 5.38
CA LEU A 90 2.93 3.44 4.85
C LEU A 90 2.81 4.52 5.93
N CYS A 91 2.31 4.17 7.12
CA CYS A 91 2.22 5.10 8.24
C CYS A 91 3.60 5.60 8.69
N ALA A 92 4.61 4.72 8.79
CA ALA A 92 5.96 5.10 9.14
C ALA A 92 6.56 6.09 8.11
N ASN A 93 6.31 5.85 6.82
CA ASN A 93 6.79 6.71 5.74
C ASN A 93 6.16 8.11 5.74
N MET A 94 4.97 8.29 6.31
CA MET A 94 4.39 9.64 6.44
C MET A 94 5.12 10.52 7.46
N ALA A 95 5.90 9.92 8.35
CA ALA A 95 6.80 10.64 9.25
C ALA A 95 8.21 10.84 8.65
N SER A 96 8.42 10.50 7.37
CA SER A 96 9.70 10.68 6.68
C SER A 96 10.04 12.16 6.48
N ASP A 97 11.33 12.48 6.51
CA ASP A 97 11.83 13.82 6.13
C ASP A 97 11.71 14.10 4.62
N LYS A 98 11.46 13.06 3.81
CA LYS A 98 11.29 13.20 2.36
C LYS A 98 9.83 13.50 2.03
N GLU A 99 9.52 14.74 1.68
CA GLU A 99 8.17 15.18 1.28
C GLU A 99 7.53 14.25 0.24
N GLN A 100 8.25 13.94 -0.85
CA GLN A 100 7.74 13.04 -1.89
C GLN A 100 7.37 11.64 -1.38
N LEU A 101 8.10 11.13 -0.37
CA LEU A 101 7.78 9.82 0.23
C LEU A 101 6.55 9.92 1.14
N ARG A 102 6.36 11.06 1.81
CA ARG A 102 5.14 11.31 2.59
C ARG A 102 3.92 11.35 1.67
N ASP A 103 3.98 12.11 0.58
CA ASP A 103 2.88 12.28 -0.37
C ASP A 103 2.45 10.94 -0.98
N ILE A 104 3.41 10.18 -1.52
CA ILE A 104 3.11 8.89 -2.16
C ILE A 104 2.60 7.86 -1.14
N SER A 105 3.09 7.92 0.11
CA SER A 105 2.65 7.00 1.17
C SER A 105 1.26 7.36 1.68
N SER A 106 0.90 8.65 1.75
CA SER A 106 -0.47 9.08 2.03
C SER A 106 -1.43 8.56 0.95
N MET A 107 -1.09 8.75 -0.33
CA MET A 107 -1.89 8.21 -1.43
C MET A 107 -2.05 6.69 -1.34
N GLY A 108 -0.97 5.97 -1.02
CA GLY A 108 -1.01 4.53 -0.78
C GLY A 108 -1.92 4.14 0.38
N LEU A 109 -1.85 4.87 1.50
CA LEU A 109 -2.64 4.58 2.68
C LEU A 109 -4.14 4.82 2.41
N LYS A 110 -4.50 5.92 1.75
CA LYS A 110 -5.88 6.19 1.31
C LYS A 110 -6.41 5.10 0.38
N ALA A 111 -5.61 4.66 -0.58
CA ALA A 111 -5.97 3.57 -1.47
C ALA A 111 -6.20 2.24 -0.73
N VAL A 112 -5.36 1.93 0.27
CA VAL A 112 -5.54 0.73 1.11
C VAL A 112 -6.80 0.83 1.95
N ILE A 113 -7.06 1.98 2.58
CA ILE A 113 -8.28 2.22 3.40
C ILE A 113 -9.55 2.02 2.55
N ALA A 114 -9.57 2.56 1.33
CA ALA A 114 -10.71 2.47 0.44
C ALA A 114 -11.05 1.02 0.02
N GLU A 115 -10.07 0.12 0.03
CA GLU A 115 -10.22 -1.29 -0.37
C GLU A 115 -10.36 -2.25 0.81
N LEU A 116 -10.45 -1.75 2.04
CA LEU A 116 -10.65 -2.60 3.21
C LEU A 116 -12.02 -3.29 3.17
N PRO A 117 -12.10 -4.57 3.55
CA PRO A 117 -13.35 -5.31 3.49
C PRO A 117 -14.37 -4.78 4.52
N LEU A 118 -15.53 -4.36 4.04
CA LEU A 118 -16.68 -3.95 4.88
C LEU A 118 -17.58 -5.12 5.30
N SER A 119 -17.35 -6.32 4.74
CA SER A 119 -18.13 -7.50 5.06
C SER A 119 -17.83 -8.02 6.48
N SER A 120 -18.81 -8.67 7.11
CA SER A 120 -18.72 -9.19 8.48
C SER A 120 -17.52 -10.12 8.72
N SER A 121 -17.04 -10.81 7.68
CA SER A 121 -15.85 -11.67 7.75
C SER A 121 -14.52 -10.89 7.76
N GLY A 122 -14.50 -9.65 7.28
CA GLY A 122 -13.32 -8.78 7.21
C GLY A 122 -13.31 -7.62 8.23
N VAL A 123 -14.38 -7.49 9.02
CA VAL A 123 -14.52 -6.44 10.04
C VAL A 123 -13.35 -6.42 11.04
N ASN A 124 -12.81 -7.58 11.42
CA ASN A 124 -11.66 -7.64 12.35
C ASN A 124 -10.41 -7.01 11.76
N LEU A 125 -10.10 -7.31 10.48
CA LEU A 125 -9.00 -6.68 9.75
C LEU A 125 -9.20 -5.16 9.69
N THR A 126 -10.39 -4.72 9.28
CA THR A 126 -10.72 -3.30 9.18
C THR A 126 -10.57 -2.59 10.52
N ILE A 127 -11.05 -3.19 11.63
CA ILE A 127 -10.86 -2.64 12.97
C ILE A 127 -9.38 -2.59 13.34
N SER A 128 -8.61 -3.65 13.06
CA SER A 128 -7.17 -3.71 13.39
C SER A 128 -6.38 -2.64 12.65
N VAL A 129 -6.58 -2.56 11.33
CA VAL A 129 -5.97 -1.54 10.46
C VAL A 129 -6.37 -0.15 10.91
N CYS A 130 -7.67 0.08 11.16
CA CYS A 130 -8.13 1.40 11.59
C CYS A 130 -7.50 1.81 12.93
N LYS A 131 -7.49 0.92 13.93
CA LYS A 131 -6.85 1.20 15.22
C LYS A 131 -5.37 1.54 15.06
N LYS A 132 -4.66 0.80 14.20
CA LYS A 132 -3.23 1.00 13.94
C LYS A 132 -2.97 2.36 13.29
N ILE A 133 -3.71 2.70 12.23
CA ILE A 133 -3.59 4.01 11.58
C ILE A 133 -3.93 5.11 12.59
N THR A 134 -5.07 5.03 13.28
CA THR A 134 -5.46 6.03 14.28
C THR A 134 -4.40 6.22 15.35
N SER A 135 -3.83 5.14 15.89
CA SER A 135 -2.77 5.23 16.90
C SER A 135 -1.50 5.90 16.37
N GLN A 136 -1.09 5.60 15.15
CA GLN A 136 0.11 6.19 14.56
C GLN A 136 -0.09 7.67 14.20
N LEU A 137 -1.25 8.01 13.62
CA LEU A 137 -1.56 9.39 13.23
C LEU A 137 -1.76 10.31 14.44
N ILE A 138 -2.40 9.85 15.51
CA ILE A 138 -2.45 10.61 16.78
C ILE A 138 -1.03 10.84 17.32
N GLY A 139 -0.16 9.83 17.21
CA GLY A 139 1.26 9.97 17.56
C GLY A 139 1.97 11.03 16.72
N ALA A 140 1.69 11.09 15.40
CA ALA A 140 2.25 12.09 14.50
C ALA A 140 1.75 13.51 14.87
N LEU A 141 0.46 13.67 15.15
CA LEU A 141 -0.13 14.94 15.58
C LEU A 141 0.50 15.51 16.86
N GLY A 142 0.84 14.64 17.81
CA GLY A 142 1.42 15.06 19.09
C GLY A 142 2.94 15.30 19.06
N LYS A 143 3.66 14.82 18.04
CA LYS A 143 5.13 14.81 18.02
C LYS A 143 5.76 15.63 16.88
N GLN A 144 5.03 15.85 15.79
CA GLN A 144 5.55 16.55 14.61
C GLN A 144 5.31 18.04 14.72
N GLU A 145 6.36 18.85 14.52
CA GLU A 145 6.25 20.31 14.41
C GLU A 145 5.79 20.76 13.01
N ASP A 146 5.91 19.86 12.01
CA ASP A 146 5.52 20.12 10.62
C ASP A 146 3.99 20.07 10.48
N VAL A 147 3.38 21.25 10.32
CA VAL A 147 1.93 21.42 10.15
C VAL A 147 1.42 20.64 8.94
N SER A 148 2.21 20.49 7.88
CA SER A 148 1.80 19.73 6.68
C SER A 148 1.57 18.26 7.01
N VAL A 149 2.43 17.67 7.86
CA VAL A 149 2.26 16.28 8.33
C VAL A 149 1.02 16.15 9.22
N GLN A 150 0.74 17.16 10.04
CA GLN A 150 -0.45 17.18 10.88
C GLN A 150 -1.74 17.27 10.04
N LEU A 151 -1.76 18.13 9.02
CA LEU A 151 -2.91 18.27 8.12
C LEU A 151 -3.17 16.98 7.33
N GLU A 152 -2.12 16.35 6.80
CA GLU A 152 -2.25 15.09 6.08
C GLU A 152 -2.75 13.96 6.99
N ALA A 153 -2.25 13.90 8.23
CA ALA A 153 -2.74 12.94 9.22
C ALA A 153 -4.23 13.16 9.55
N LEU A 154 -4.67 14.42 9.66
CA LEU A 154 -6.10 14.73 9.86
C LEU A 154 -6.95 14.36 8.65
N ASP A 155 -6.44 14.59 7.43
CA ASP A 155 -7.14 14.25 6.20
C ASP A 155 -7.36 12.73 6.08
N ILE A 156 -6.32 11.93 6.35
CA ILE A 156 -6.43 10.46 6.37
C ILE A 156 -7.40 9.97 7.45
N LEU A 157 -7.36 10.55 8.65
CA LEU A 157 -8.33 10.23 9.71
C LEU A 157 -9.77 10.56 9.26
N SER A 158 -9.94 11.66 8.55
CA SER A 158 -11.24 12.05 7.97
C SER A 158 -11.69 11.05 6.90
N ASP A 159 -10.81 10.63 5.98
CA ASP A 159 -11.09 9.61 4.98
C ASP A 159 -11.52 8.28 5.62
N MET A 160 -10.84 7.86 6.69
CA MET A 160 -11.20 6.64 7.42
C MET A 160 -12.61 6.72 8.04
N LEU A 161 -12.94 7.88 8.63
CA LEU A 161 -14.28 8.11 9.20
C LEU A 161 -15.34 8.18 8.09
N GLY A 162 -15.04 8.86 6.98
CA GLY A 162 -15.92 8.96 5.81
C GLY A 162 -16.22 7.59 5.18
N SER A 163 -15.19 6.75 5.04
CA SER A 163 -15.30 5.37 4.53
C SER A 163 -16.24 4.50 5.38
N SER A 164 -16.35 4.79 6.68
CA SER A 164 -17.28 4.09 7.58
C SER A 164 -18.74 4.56 7.51
N SER A 165 -19.01 5.68 6.82
CA SER A 165 -20.34 6.31 6.75
C SER A 165 -21.14 6.02 5.47
N SER A 166 -20.54 5.36 4.47
CA SER A 166 -21.18 5.05 3.18
C SER A 166 -21.76 3.63 3.09
N GLY A 167 -22.01 2.99 4.24
CA GLY A 167 -22.66 1.67 4.34
C GLY A 167 -24.14 1.76 4.65
#